data_AF-A0A8S0UFZ8-F1
#
_entry.id   AF-A0A8S0UFZ8-F1
#
_cell.length_a   1.000
_cell.length_b   1.000
_cell.length_c   1.000
_cell.angle_alpha   90.00
_cell.angle_beta   90.00
_cell.angle_gamma   90.00
#
_symmetry.space_group_name_H-M   'P 1'
#
loop_
_entity.id
_entity.type
_entity.pdbx_description
1 polymer ?
#
loop_
_entity_poly.entity_id
_entity_poly.type
_entity_poly.pdbx_seq_one_letter_code
_entity_poly.pdbx_strand_id
1 'polypeptide(L)'
;NKAGLQPQMSLQGYIIGNGLTDPNIYYNERIPYAHRMALISDEYFELAKVNCDGKYDNPDPNNVQCLLALQPIQECVNQINHAQILEPKCKFIAPKPDDFGWHQRFREEYFVDHLVLPASEQDRTWCRVTELILSLSLSLHIYIYMM
;
A
#
# COMPACT_ATOMS: atom_id res chain seq x y z
N ASN A 1 -17.07 30.99 19.14
CA ASN A 1 -17.28 31.37 20.55
C ASN A 1 -18.03 32.71 20.59
N LYS A 2 -19.27 32.76 21.14
CA LYS A 2 -20.07 33.99 21.27
C LYS A 2 -19.45 35.05 22.22
N ALA A 3 -18.39 34.70 22.96
CA ALA A 3 -17.64 35.58 23.85
C ALA A 3 -16.35 36.17 23.24
N GLY A 4 -16.04 35.95 21.96
CA GLY A 4 -14.86 36.53 21.30
C GLY A 4 -13.49 36.03 21.78
N LEU A 5 -13.44 35.16 22.80
CA LEU A 5 -12.20 34.54 23.25
C LEU A 5 -11.75 33.51 22.22
N GLN A 6 -10.68 33.82 21.49
CA GLN A 6 -9.93 32.84 20.72
C GLN A 6 -9.36 31.81 21.70
N PRO A 7 -9.61 30.51 21.52
CA PRO A 7 -8.96 29.50 22.34
C PRO A 7 -7.44 29.60 22.14
N GLN A 8 -6.71 29.80 23.24
CA GLN A 8 -5.24 29.78 23.24
C GLN A 8 -4.79 28.32 23.07
N MET A 9 -4.41 27.94 21.85
CA MET A 9 -3.84 26.62 21.57
C MET A 9 -2.32 26.65 21.78
N SER A 10 -1.83 25.90 22.77
CA SER A 10 -0.39 25.74 23.03
C SER A 10 0.12 24.43 22.40
N LEU A 11 0.24 24.41 21.07
CA LEU A 11 0.79 23.26 20.35
C LEU A 11 2.32 23.21 20.50
N GLN A 12 2.84 22.13 21.09
CA GLN A 12 4.28 21.89 21.19
C GLN A 12 4.85 21.19 19.95
N GLY A 13 4.04 20.37 19.27
CA GLY A 13 4.42 19.63 18.07
C GLY A 13 3.52 18.42 17.83
N TYR A 14 3.76 17.71 16.73
CA TYR A 14 3.10 16.45 16.38
C TYR A 14 4.07 15.51 15.68
N ILE A 15 3.76 14.21 15.66
CA ILE A 15 4.53 13.17 14.95
C ILE A 15 3.58 12.49 13.96
N ILE A 16 4.07 12.23 12.76
CA ILE A 16 3.35 11.44 11.75
C ILE A 16 4.13 10.16 11.51
N GLY A 17 3.51 9.01 11.79
CA GLY A 17 4.04 7.71 11.40
C GLY A 17 3.51 7.32 10.02
N ASN A 18 4.40 6.90 9.11
CA ASN A 18 4.05 6.40 7.78
C ASN A 18 3.04 7.28 7.02
N GLY A 19 3.21 8.60 7.10
CA GLY A 19 2.30 9.55 6.49
C GLY A 19 2.40 9.57 4.97
N LEU A 20 1.24 9.68 4.32
CA LEU A 20 1.17 10.08 2.92
C LEU A 20 1.36 11.60 2.85
N THR A 21 2.54 12.04 2.41
CA THR A 21 2.87 13.47 2.30
C THR A 21 2.72 13.98 0.87
N ASP A 22 3.38 13.32 -0.09
CA ASP A 22 3.27 13.56 -1.53
C ASP A 22 2.82 12.26 -2.21
N PRO A 23 1.61 12.20 -2.79
CA PRO A 23 1.11 11.00 -3.46
C PRO A 23 1.98 10.54 -4.61
N ASN A 24 2.49 11.47 -5.43
CA ASN A 24 3.29 11.12 -6.61
C ASN A 24 4.59 10.46 -6.17
N ILE A 25 5.28 11.01 -5.17
CA ILE A 25 6.50 10.40 -4.64
C ILE A 25 6.17 9.06 -3.97
N TYR A 26 5.15 9.05 -3.12
CA TYR A 26 4.78 7.85 -2.34
C TYR A 26 4.45 6.64 -3.22
N TYR A 27 3.67 6.80 -4.28
CA TYR A 27 3.30 5.68 -5.14
C TYR A 27 4.45 5.23 -6.05
N ASN A 28 5.26 6.16 -6.56
CA ASN A 28 6.43 5.82 -7.37
C ASN A 28 7.53 5.11 -6.55
N GLU A 29 7.67 5.41 -5.25
CA GLU A 29 8.63 4.75 -4.37
C GLU A 29 8.29 3.28 -4.05
N ARG A 30 7.08 2.81 -4.38
CA ARG A 30 6.67 1.43 -4.12
C ARG A 30 7.49 0.40 -4.87
N ILE A 31 7.87 0.68 -6.13
CA ILE A 31 8.67 -0.25 -6.94
C ILE A 31 10.12 -0.33 -6.43
N PRO A 32 10.83 0.80 -6.21
CA PRO A 32 12.13 0.79 -5.54
C PRO A 32 12.09 0.11 -4.16
N TYR A 33 11.03 0.32 -3.38
CA TYR A 33 10.85 -0.37 -2.10
C TYR A 33 10.71 -1.90 -2.28
N ALA A 34 9.87 -2.34 -3.23
CA ALA A 34 9.69 -3.77 -3.51
C ALA A 34 11.01 -4.44 -3.94
N HIS A 35 11.82 -3.75 -4.75
CA HIS A 35 13.15 -4.21 -5.15
C HIS A 35 14.09 -4.35 -3.94
N ARG A 36 14.19 -3.32 -3.09
CA ARG A 36 15.02 -3.36 -1.88
C ARG A 36 14.61 -4.45 -0.88
N MET A 37 13.34 -4.82 -0.87
CA MET A 37 12.81 -5.91 -0.06
C MET A 37 12.87 -7.29 -0.75
N ALA A 38 13.55 -7.38 -1.90
CA ALA A 38 13.70 -8.59 -2.71
C ALA A 38 12.35 -9.22 -3.14
N LEU A 39 11.30 -8.41 -3.27
CA LEU A 39 9.97 -8.84 -3.74
C LEU A 39 9.90 -8.93 -5.27
N ILE A 40 10.84 -8.27 -5.96
CA ILE A 40 11.01 -8.31 -7.42
C ILE A 40 12.48 -8.50 -7.77
N SER A 41 12.75 -9.07 -8.94
CA SER A 41 14.12 -9.28 -9.41
C SER A 41 14.79 -7.97 -9.85
N ASP A 42 16.13 -7.95 -9.83
CA ASP A 42 16.94 -6.86 -10.37
C ASP A 42 16.60 -6.59 -11.84
N GLU A 43 16.36 -7.66 -12.62
CA GLU A 43 15.99 -7.57 -14.04
C GLU A 43 14.69 -6.79 -14.23
N TYR A 44 13.64 -7.12 -13.48
CA TYR A 44 12.35 -6.43 -13.60
C TYR A 44 12.47 -4.98 -13.15
N PHE A 45 13.20 -4.72 -12.06
CA PHE A 45 13.42 -3.37 -11.56
C PHE A 45 14.16 -2.49 -12.57
N GLU A 46 15.32 -2.93 -13.08
CA GLU A 46 16.10 -2.12 -14.02
C GLU A 46 15.37 -1.94 -15.35
N LEU A 47 14.62 -2.96 -15.82
CA LEU A 47 13.79 -2.84 -17.02
C LEU A 47 12.71 -1.76 -16.84
N ALA A 48 11.98 -1.78 -15.72
CA ALA A 48 10.95 -0.78 -15.44
C ALA A 48 11.55 0.62 -15.27
N LYS A 49 12.67 0.74 -14.55
CA LYS A 49 13.36 2.01 -14.32
C LYS A 49 13.78 2.70 -15.62
N VAL A 50 14.34 1.94 -16.57
CA VAL A 50 14.73 2.47 -17.89
C VAL A 50 13.52 2.84 -18.74
N ASN A 51 12.48 1.99 -18.78
CA ASN A 51 11.34 2.23 -19.68
C ASN A 51 10.32 3.25 -19.13
N CYS A 52 10.27 3.46 -17.82
CA CYS A 52 9.28 4.32 -17.17
C CYS A 52 9.85 5.65 -16.68
N ASP A 53 11.15 5.92 -16.80
CA ASP A 53 11.81 7.14 -16.29
C ASP A 53 11.50 7.42 -14.80
N GLY A 54 11.37 6.37 -13.99
CA GLY A 54 10.98 6.46 -12.58
C GLY A 54 9.50 6.80 -12.31
N LYS A 55 8.66 6.89 -13.35
CA LYS A 55 7.21 7.13 -13.28
C LYS A 55 6.43 5.84 -13.45
N TYR A 56 6.34 5.08 -12.37
CA TYR A 56 5.66 3.81 -12.28
C TYR A 56 4.18 3.93 -11.91
N ASP A 57 3.83 4.96 -11.13
CA ASP A 57 2.45 5.28 -10.80
C ASP A 57 1.82 6.11 -11.93
N ASN A 58 0.67 5.64 -12.41
CA ASN A 58 -0.05 6.22 -13.55
C ASN A 58 0.88 6.57 -14.74
N PRO A 59 1.57 5.57 -15.32
CA PRO A 59 2.49 5.78 -16.44
C PRO A 59 1.74 6.29 -17.68
N ASP A 60 2.47 6.90 -18.62
CA ASP A 60 1.89 7.32 -19.91
C ASP A 60 1.27 6.11 -20.61
N PRO A 61 -0.05 6.12 -20.90
CA PRO A 61 -0.72 5.00 -21.55
C PRO A 61 -0.18 4.71 -22.96
N ASN A 62 0.53 5.66 -23.59
CA ASN A 62 1.16 5.45 -24.90
C ASN A 62 2.56 4.84 -24.79
N ASN A 63 3.17 4.83 -23.60
CA ASN A 63 4.45 4.19 -23.36
C ASN A 63 4.26 2.68 -23.13
N VAL A 64 4.08 1.95 -24.22
CA VAL A 64 3.86 0.50 -24.21
C VAL A 64 5.01 -0.25 -23.53
N GLN A 65 6.25 0.23 -23.65
CA GLN A 65 7.41 -0.42 -23.03
C GLN A 65 7.35 -0.32 -21.51
N CYS A 66 6.98 0.84 -20.97
CA CYS A 66 6.76 0.99 -19.53
C CYS A 66 5.63 0.07 -19.04
N LEU A 67 4.50 0.04 -19.75
CA LEU A 67 3.36 -0.80 -19.38
C LEU A 67 3.74 -2.29 -19.34
N LEU A 68 4.49 -2.78 -20.34
CA LEU A 68 4.97 -4.15 -20.38
C LEU A 68 6.00 -4.45 -19.27
N ALA A 69 6.90 -3.50 -18.98
CA ALA A 69 7.88 -3.67 -17.90
C ALA A 69 7.22 -3.73 -16.51
N LEU A 70 6.07 -3.06 -16.33
CA LEU A 70 5.33 -3.05 -15.07
C LEU A 70 4.47 -4.30 -14.83
N GLN A 71 4.05 -5.02 -15.88
CA GLN A 71 3.22 -6.23 -15.76
C GLN A 71 3.81 -7.30 -14.82
N PRO A 72 5.05 -7.78 -15.01
CA PRO A 72 5.62 -8.81 -14.14
C PRO A 72 5.82 -8.31 -12.70
N ILE A 73 6.13 -7.01 -12.51
CA ILE A 73 6.23 -6.40 -11.18
C ILE A 73 4.87 -6.46 -10.47
N GLN A 74 3.80 -6.09 -11.18
CA GLN A 74 2.45 -6.11 -10.63
C GLN A 74 2.04 -7.52 -10.22
N GLU A 75 2.41 -8.53 -10.99
CA GLU A 75 2.16 -9.93 -10.66
C GLU A 75 2.92 -10.38 -9.41
N CYS A 76 4.18 -9.96 -9.21
CA CYS A 76 4.93 -10.29 -7.99
C CYS A 76 4.32 -9.66 -6.73
N VAL A 77 3.78 -8.44 -6.82
CA VAL A 77 3.31 -7.68 -5.65
C VAL A 77 1.79 -7.79 -5.41
N ASN A 78 1.04 -8.42 -6.32
CA ASN A 78 -0.43 -8.47 -6.27
C ASN A 78 -1.00 -9.14 -5.01
N GLN A 79 -0.29 -10.13 -4.45
CA GLN A 79 -0.71 -10.91 -3.28
C GLN A 79 -0.02 -10.46 -1.99
N ILE A 80 0.76 -9.39 -2.05
CA ILE A 80 1.47 -8.84 -0.88
C ILE A 80 0.55 -7.89 -0.13
N ASN A 81 0.55 -7.99 1.20
CA ASN A 81 -0.07 -6.99 2.04
C ASN A 81 0.79 -5.70 2.03
N HIS A 82 0.34 -4.68 1.31
CA HIS A 82 1.05 -3.41 1.19
C HIS A 82 1.22 -2.65 2.51
N ALA A 83 0.37 -2.91 3.52
CA ALA A 83 0.51 -2.31 4.84
C ALA A 83 1.61 -3.01 5.66
N GLN A 84 1.77 -4.33 5.48
CA GLN A 84 2.75 -5.12 6.21
C GLN A 84 3.15 -6.37 5.41
N ILE A 85 4.27 -6.27 4.70
CA ILE A 85 4.71 -7.27 3.70
C ILE A 85 4.94 -8.69 4.24
N LEU A 86 5.12 -8.83 5.57
CA LEU A 86 5.34 -10.12 6.23
C LEU A 86 4.03 -10.79 6.68
N GLU A 87 2.91 -10.08 6.60
CA GLU A 87 1.58 -10.61 6.94
C GLU A 87 0.87 -11.07 5.65
N PRO A 88 -0.01 -12.09 5.73
CA PRO A 88 -0.80 -12.51 4.59
C PRO A 88 -1.71 -11.38 4.10
N LYS A 89 -1.95 -11.32 2.78
CA LYS A 89 -2.96 -10.43 2.20
C LYS A 89 -4.35 -10.99 2.50
N CYS A 90 -5.09 -10.27 3.33
CA CYS A 90 -6.43 -10.66 3.76
C CYS A 90 -7.49 -9.97 2.93
N LYS A 91 -8.59 -10.69 2.65
CA LYS A 91 -9.80 -10.06 2.08
C LYS A 91 -10.34 -9.08 3.12
N PHE A 92 -10.53 -7.82 2.72
CA PHE A 92 -11.12 -6.81 3.60
C PHE A 92 -12.60 -7.13 3.75
N ILE A 93 -12.97 -7.84 4.82
CA ILE A 93 -14.37 -8.04 5.17
C ILE A 93 -14.77 -6.80 5.95
N ALA A 94 -15.22 -5.76 5.23
CA ALA A 94 -15.87 -4.64 5.88
C ALA A 94 -17.07 -5.18 6.68
N PRO A 95 -17.22 -4.81 7.97
CA PRO A 95 -18.50 -4.98 8.65
C PRO A 95 -19.60 -4.39 7.77
N LYS A 96 -20.75 -5.06 7.67
CA LYS A 96 -21.91 -4.46 6.99
C LYS A 96 -22.11 -3.08 7.61
N PRO A 97 -22.26 -2.01 6.81
CA PRO A 97 -22.42 -0.67 7.37
C PRO A 97 -23.63 -0.70 8.30
N ASP A 98 -23.39 -0.38 9.57
CA ASP A 98 -24.42 0.26 10.36
C ASP A 98 -24.67 1.66 9.77
N ASP A 99 -25.84 2.22 10.07
CA ASP A 99 -26.49 3.35 9.39
C ASP A 99 -25.76 4.72 9.54
N PHE A 100 -24.43 4.73 9.76
CA PHE A 100 -23.62 5.93 9.86
C PHE A 100 -22.82 6.16 8.58
N GLY A 101 -23.39 7.02 7.73
CA GLY A 101 -22.95 7.36 6.37
C GLY A 101 -21.56 7.98 6.23
N TRP A 102 -20.51 7.18 6.42
CA TRP A 102 -19.17 7.49 5.91
C TRP A 102 -19.01 6.91 4.51
N HIS A 103 -19.13 7.77 3.49
CA HIS A 103 -18.84 7.41 2.11
C HIS A 103 -17.32 7.17 1.93
N GLN A 104 -16.89 5.95 2.17
CA GLN A 104 -15.53 5.50 1.87
C GLN A 104 -15.33 5.45 0.35
N ARG A 105 -14.66 6.45 -0.23
CA ARG A 105 -14.05 6.34 -1.57
C ARG A 105 -12.74 5.55 -1.48
N PHE A 106 -12.81 4.30 -1.01
CA PHE A 106 -11.72 3.37 -1.29
C PHE A 106 -12.01 2.75 -2.65
N ARG A 107 -11.03 2.83 -3.56
CA ARG A 107 -11.07 2.19 -4.86
C ARG A 107 -11.20 0.68 -4.60
N GLU A 108 -12.36 0.11 -4.95
CA GLU A 108 -12.58 -1.33 -4.90
C GLU A 108 -11.59 -2.01 -5.85
N GLU A 109 -10.58 -2.67 -5.31
CA GLU A 109 -9.77 -3.62 -6.07
C GLU A 109 -10.62 -4.89 -6.26
N TYR A 110 -11.38 -4.93 -7.35
CA TYR A 110 -12.07 -6.13 -7.83
C TYR A 110 -11.02 -7.20 -8.19
N PHE A 111 -10.80 -8.14 -7.28
CA PHE A 111 -10.00 -9.34 -7.56
C PHE A 111 -10.91 -10.42 -8.15
N VAL A 112 -10.68 -10.80 -9.41
CA VAL A 112 -11.33 -11.96 -10.03
C VAL A 112 -10.44 -13.19 -9.76
N ASP A 113 -10.86 -14.02 -8.80
CA ASP A 113 -10.25 -15.32 -8.49
C ASP A 113 -10.47 -16.29 -9.67
N HIS A 114 -9.43 -16.63 -10.44
CA HIS A 114 -9.53 -17.65 -11.50
C HIS A 114 -8.69 -18.92 -11.29
N LEU A 115 -7.99 -19.07 -10.16
CA LEU A 115 -7.23 -20.30 -9.88
C LEU A 115 -7.48 -20.78 -8.44
N VAL A 116 -8.66 -21.34 -8.20
CA VAL A 116 -8.91 -22.16 -7.01
C VAL A 116 -8.26 -23.52 -7.22
N LEU A 117 -7.03 -23.69 -6.75
CA LEU A 117 -6.54 -25.01 -6.37
C LEU A 117 -7.25 -25.39 -5.06
N PRO A 118 -7.68 -26.65 -4.87
CA PRO A 118 -8.36 -27.06 -3.65
C PRO A 118 -7.34 -27.07 -2.51
N ALA A 119 -7.23 -25.94 -1.79
CA ALA A 119 -6.45 -25.87 -0.57
C ALA A 119 -7.12 -26.76 0.48
N SER A 120 -6.34 -27.63 1.11
CA SER A 120 -6.76 -28.42 2.26
C SER A 120 -7.32 -27.48 3.33
N GLU A 121 -8.31 -27.95 4.12
CA GLU A 121 -8.99 -27.17 5.17
C GLU A 121 -8.05 -26.62 6.26
N GLN A 122 -6.76 -26.92 6.19
CA GLN A 122 -5.71 -26.56 7.13
C GLN A 122 -4.99 -25.24 6.79
N ASP A 123 -5.22 -24.68 5.59
CA ASP A 123 -4.51 -23.50 5.06
C ASP A 123 -5.37 -22.21 5.12
N ARG A 124 -6.14 -22.05 6.20
CA ARG A 124 -6.74 -20.74 6.49
C ARG A 124 -5.62 -19.81 6.95
N THR A 125 -5.08 -19.04 6.00
CA THR A 125 -4.20 -17.90 6.27
C THR A 125 -4.77 -17.12 7.44
N TRP A 126 -4.04 -17.09 8.55
CA TRP A 126 -4.45 -16.39 9.75
C TRP A 126 -4.44 -14.89 9.44
N CYS A 127 -5.63 -14.28 9.48
CA CYS A 127 -5.81 -12.85 9.25
C CYS A 127 -5.99 -12.13 10.57
N ARG A 128 -5.14 -11.13 10.83
CA ARG A 128 -5.39 -10.21 11.94
C ARG A 128 -6.67 -9.43 11.63
N VAL A 129 -7.67 -9.57 12.49
CA VAL A 129 -8.80 -8.64 12.54
C VAL A 129 -8.26 -7.35 13.13
N THR A 130 -7.73 -6.49 12.28
CA THR A 130 -7.25 -5.17 12.70
C THR A 130 -8.46 -4.25 12.82
N GLU A 131 -8.85 -3.91 14.05
CA GLU A 131 -9.60 -2.68 14.24
C GLU A 131 -8.71 -1.53 13.74
N LEU A 132 -9.26 -0.70 12.86
CA LEU A 132 -8.59 0.26 11.97
C LEU A 132 -7.70 1.33 12.63
N ILE A 133 -7.32 1.19 13.90
CA ILE A 133 -6.75 2.28 14.69
C ILE A 133 -5.20 2.29 14.69
N LEU A 134 -4.48 1.19 14.45
CA LEU A 134 -3.01 1.19 14.69
C LEU A 134 -2.08 0.35 13.75
N SER A 135 -2.48 0.01 12.52
CA SER A 135 -1.62 -0.78 11.61
C SER A 135 -0.57 0.03 10.82
N LEU A 136 0.00 1.09 11.40
CA LEU A 136 1.19 1.79 10.84
C LEU A 136 2.49 1.48 11.62
N SER A 137 2.44 0.57 12.60
CA SER A 137 3.51 0.42 13.59
C SER A 137 4.67 -0.52 13.23
N LEU A 138 4.73 -1.13 12.03
CA LEU A 138 5.80 -2.09 11.71
C LEU A 138 6.70 -1.78 10.51
N SER A 139 6.55 -0.64 9.82
CA SER A 139 7.59 -0.21 8.84
C SER A 139 8.85 0.37 9.49
N LEU A 140 8.85 0.53 10.81
CA LEU A 140 9.93 1.15 11.58
C LEU A 140 11.23 0.33 11.65
N HIS A 141 11.22 -0.97 11.33
CA HIS A 141 12.45 -1.77 11.38
C HIS A 141 13.31 -1.70 10.11
N ILE A 142 12.79 -1.14 9.00
CA ILE A 142 13.57 -1.00 7.76
C ILE A 142 14.23 0.39 7.68
N TYR A 143 13.57 1.43 8.19
CA TYR A 143 14.10 2.80 8.11
C TYR A 143 15.23 3.11 9.09
N ILE A 144 15.44 2.32 10.14
CA ILE A 144 16.53 2.53 11.10
C ILE A 144 17.89 2.03 10.55
N TYR A 145 17.90 1.13 9.55
CA TYR A 145 19.15 0.55 9.00
C TYR A 145 19.67 1.24 7.72
N MET A 146 19.06 2.34 7.27
CA MET A 146 19.48 3.06 6.05
C MET A 146 19.93 4.51 6.30
N MET A 147 20.35 4.86 7.53
CA MET A 147 21.12 6.09 7.81
C MET A 147 22.55 5.75 8.23
#